data_AF-A0A961ABL5-F1
#
_entry.id   AF-A0A961ABL5-F1
#
_cell.length_a   1.000
_cell.length_b   1.000
_cell.length_c   1.000
_cell.angle_alpha   90.00
_cell.angle_beta   90.00
_cell.angle_gamma   90.00
#
_symmetry.space_group_name_H-M   'P 1'
#
loop_
_entity.id
_entity.type
_entity.pdbx_description
1 polymer ?
#
loop_
_entity_poly.entity_id
_entity_poly.type
_entity_poly.pdbx_seq_one_letter_code
_entity_poly.pdbx_strand_id
1 'polypeptide(L)'
;MFCGHCGAENDNQTKFCISCGKLLAEQSGSPQPDPQHFQAPPPHSIPPPPQAPPIAPGTVPPSFGSYEQIPNTSGMGSGHPLPPETQNMNLGGCLPCGIFAFANGAAMWGIIVLVASCFVGSLANLVLLIKGNEFAWQNRRFNSRQEYNETMNAWNYWGKVYLIFSIIMSVIGAILYVALIVFAISMEGSGGNF
;
A
#
# COMPACT_ATOMS: atom_id res chain seq x y z
N MET A 1 24.87 23.29 16.51
CA MET A 1 25.41 22.07 17.17
C MET A 1 26.03 21.12 16.14
N PHE A 2 27.00 20.29 16.54
CA PHE A 2 27.62 19.30 15.65
C PHE A 2 27.00 17.91 15.81
N CYS A 3 26.81 17.20 14.70
CA CYS A 3 26.28 15.84 14.73
C CYS A 3 27.34 14.87 15.27
N GLY A 4 27.06 14.18 16.37
CA GLY A 4 27.96 13.18 16.96
C GLY A 4 28.19 11.91 16.11
N HIS A 5 27.49 11.77 14.97
CA HIS A 5 27.65 10.65 14.05
C HIS A 5 28.51 10.97 12.82
N CYS A 6 28.29 12.14 12.19
CA CYS A 6 28.97 12.50 10.95
C CYS A 6 29.78 13.81 11.01
N GLY A 7 29.75 14.52 12.14
CA GLY A 7 30.52 15.76 12.34
C GLY A 7 29.97 17.00 11.64
N ALA A 8 28.86 16.92 10.91
CA ALA A 8 28.28 18.07 10.23
C ALA A 8 27.74 19.13 11.23
N GLU A 9 27.90 20.40 10.87
CA GLU A 9 27.31 21.53 11.61
C GLU A 9 25.82 21.67 11.28
N ASN A 10 25.01 21.87 12.32
CA ASN A 10 23.56 21.97 12.22
C ASN A 10 23.05 23.15 13.06
N ASP A 11 21.92 23.73 12.67
CA ASP A 11 21.24 24.76 13.45
C ASP A 11 20.72 24.19 14.77
N ASN A 12 20.72 25.00 15.84
CA ASN A 12 20.37 24.56 17.19
C ASN A 12 18.88 24.19 17.36
N GLN A 13 18.01 24.52 16.40
CA GLN A 13 16.59 24.16 16.41
C GLN A 13 16.27 22.91 15.57
N THR A 14 17.26 22.34 14.88
CA THR A 14 17.04 21.17 14.02
C THR A 14 17.00 19.88 14.82
N LYS A 15 15.88 19.15 14.73
CA LYS A 15 15.70 17.84 15.39
C LYS A 15 16.52 16.73 14.72
N PHE A 16 16.92 16.91 13.47
CA PHE A 16 17.63 15.93 12.65
C PHE A 16 18.82 16.56 11.94
N CYS A 17 19.90 15.79 11.77
CA CYS A 17 21.10 16.22 11.04
C CYS A 17 20.80 16.39 9.55
N ILE A 18 21.12 17.56 8.99
CA ILE A 18 20.88 17.87 7.56
C ILE A 18 21.74 17.03 6.61
N SER A 19 22.86 16.50 7.09
CA SER A 19 23.82 15.73 6.28
C SER A 19 23.55 14.23 6.31
N CYS A 20 23.25 13.64 7.47
CA CYS A 20 23.07 12.19 7.62
C CYS A 20 21.69 11.75 8.12
N GLY A 21 20.78 12.68 8.43
CA GLY A 21 19.40 12.39 8.83
C GLY A 21 19.22 11.86 10.26
N LYS A 22 20.28 11.67 11.05
CA LYS A 22 20.18 11.15 12.43
C LYS A 22 19.63 12.22 13.39
N LEU A 23 18.81 11.78 14.35
CA LEU A 23 18.19 12.62 15.37
C LEU A 23 19.27 13.24 16.28
N LEU A 24 19.17 14.55 16.49
CA LEU A 24 20.05 15.31 17.36
C LEU A 24 19.34 15.44 18.71
N ALA A 25 19.88 14.79 19.75
CA ALA A 25 19.19 14.66 21.03
C ALA A 25 18.81 16.03 21.63
N GLU A 26 17.51 16.27 21.77
CA GLU A 26 16.93 17.52 22.26
C GLU A 26 17.00 17.53 23.80
N GLN A 27 18.00 18.23 24.38
CA GLN A 27 18.01 18.54 25.81
C GLN A 27 17.26 19.87 26.04
N SER A 28 16.04 19.79 26.55
CA SER A 28 15.34 20.89 27.25
C SER A 28 14.21 20.29 28.09
N GLY A 29 14.22 20.54 29.40
CA GLY A 29 13.57 19.71 30.41
C GLY A 29 12.07 19.87 30.61
N SER A 30 11.53 18.96 31.42
CA SER A 30 10.27 19.11 32.14
C SER A 30 10.52 18.82 33.64
N PRO A 31 9.85 19.52 34.57
CA PRO A 31 10.13 19.38 36.01
C PRO A 31 9.55 18.08 36.57
N GLN A 32 10.37 17.29 37.26
CA GLN A 32 9.89 16.20 38.12
C GLN A 32 9.16 16.77 39.35
N PRO A 33 7.98 16.25 39.74
CA PRO A 33 7.42 16.46 41.07
C PRO A 33 8.10 15.55 42.10
N ASP A 34 8.13 16.03 43.35
CA ASP A 34 8.77 15.49 44.55
C ASP A 34 8.54 13.99 44.86
N PRO A 35 9.49 13.31 45.54
CA PRO A 35 9.41 11.89 45.86
C PRO A 35 8.61 11.64 47.14
N GLN A 36 7.39 11.12 47.02
CA GLN A 36 6.78 10.38 48.12
C GLN A 36 7.12 8.90 48.03
N HIS A 37 7.68 8.42 49.14
CA HIS A 37 8.12 7.06 49.43
C HIS A 37 7.14 5.97 48.97
N PHE A 38 7.51 5.28 47.91
CA PHE A 38 7.17 3.87 47.71
C PHE A 38 8.47 3.07 47.78
N GLN A 39 8.73 2.44 48.93
CA GLN A 39 9.78 1.43 49.02
C GLN A 39 9.33 0.18 48.27
N ALA A 40 9.99 -0.10 47.15
CA ALA A 40 9.90 -1.40 46.50
C ALA A 40 10.52 -2.48 47.41
N PRO A 41 10.01 -3.72 47.38
CA PRO A 41 10.65 -4.87 48.03
C PRO A 41 12.10 -5.04 47.53
N PRO A 42 13.00 -5.64 48.34
CA PRO A 42 14.41 -5.78 47.97
C PRO A 42 14.56 -6.50 46.62
N PRO A 43 15.54 -6.09 45.80
CA PRO A 43 15.75 -6.69 44.50
C PRO A 43 16.18 -8.15 44.67
N HIS A 44 15.30 -9.07 44.31
CA HIS A 44 15.74 -10.40 43.93
C HIS A 44 16.65 -10.24 42.70
N SER A 45 17.95 -10.45 42.90
CA SER A 45 18.94 -10.49 41.85
C SER A 45 18.50 -11.51 40.79
N ILE A 46 18.03 -11.02 39.66
CA ILE A 46 17.87 -11.85 38.46
C ILE A 46 19.30 -12.34 38.14
N PRO A 47 19.58 -13.65 38.18
CA PRO A 47 20.90 -14.13 37.80
C PRO A 47 21.18 -13.70 36.35
N PRO A 48 22.43 -13.32 36.03
CA PRO A 48 22.78 -12.95 34.66
C PRO A 48 22.36 -14.10 33.72
N PRO A 49 21.81 -13.78 32.53
CA PRO A 49 21.43 -14.79 31.56
C PRO A 49 22.62 -15.73 31.30
N PRO A 50 22.41 -17.05 31.16
CA PRO A 50 23.48 -17.99 30.91
C PRO A 50 24.33 -17.50 29.75
N GLN A 51 25.63 -17.28 30.00
CA GLN A 51 26.56 -16.89 28.95
C GLN A 51 26.47 -17.98 27.86
N ALA A 52 26.09 -17.56 26.65
CA ALA A 52 26.04 -18.46 25.51
C ALA A 52 27.43 -19.09 25.33
N PRO A 53 27.51 -20.40 25.02
CA PRO A 53 28.78 -21.06 24.77
C PRO A 53 29.54 -20.34 23.65
N PRO A 54 30.89 -20.35 23.67
CA PRO A 54 31.70 -19.73 22.63
C PRO A 54 31.27 -20.23 21.26
N ILE A 55 30.82 -19.31 20.40
CA ILE A 55 30.43 -19.62 19.02
C ILE A 55 31.70 -20.09 18.31
N ALA A 56 31.72 -21.36 17.91
CA ALA A 56 32.78 -21.91 17.09
C ALA A 56 32.91 -21.09 15.79
N PRO A 57 34.12 -20.70 15.35
CA PRO A 57 34.31 -19.99 14.09
C PRO A 57 33.71 -20.81 12.94
N GLY A 58 32.63 -20.31 12.33
CA GLY A 58 31.99 -20.95 11.18
C GLY A 58 30.53 -21.35 11.33
N THR A 59 29.87 -21.10 12.47
CA THR A 59 28.41 -21.31 12.58
C THR A 59 27.69 -19.97 12.64
N VAL A 60 27.22 -19.50 11.47
CA VAL A 60 26.23 -18.42 11.40
C VAL A 60 24.96 -18.99 12.04
N PRO A 61 24.43 -18.40 13.12
CA PRO A 61 23.15 -18.86 13.65
C PRO A 61 22.08 -18.70 12.55
N PRO A 62 21.12 -19.63 12.41
CA PRO A 62 20.02 -19.43 11.50
C PRO A 62 19.27 -18.16 11.91
N SER A 63 19.46 -17.12 11.10
CA SER A 63 18.78 -15.84 11.23
C SER A 63 17.29 -16.09 11.05
N PHE A 64 16.55 -16.13 12.16
CA PHE A 64 15.10 -16.07 12.12
C PHE A 64 14.68 -14.72 11.55
N GLY A 65 14.31 -14.70 10.27
CA GLY A 65 13.58 -13.60 9.65
C GLY A 65 14.42 -12.56 8.93
N SER A 66 15.35 -12.97 8.05
CA SER A 66 15.94 -12.09 7.05
C SER A 66 14.97 -11.85 5.88
N TYR A 67 13.84 -11.19 6.11
CA TYR A 67 13.39 -10.26 5.09
C TYR A 67 14.39 -9.11 5.18
N GLU A 68 15.35 -9.10 4.25
CA GLU A 68 16.30 -8.00 4.14
C GLU A 68 15.52 -6.68 4.21
N GLN A 69 15.98 -5.78 5.08
CA GLN A 69 15.55 -4.38 5.11
C GLN A 69 15.96 -3.70 3.79
N ILE A 70 15.36 -4.11 2.67
CA ILE A 70 15.46 -3.38 1.42
C ILE A 70 14.91 -1.99 1.74
N PRO A 71 15.71 -0.92 1.54
CA PRO A 71 15.26 0.44 1.76
C PRO A 71 13.94 0.67 1.03
N ASN A 72 12.99 1.32 1.69
CA ASN A 72 11.68 1.57 1.09
C ASN A 72 11.84 2.45 -0.17
N THR A 73 11.58 1.86 -1.35
CA THR A 73 11.68 2.50 -2.67
C THR A 73 10.35 3.03 -3.22
N SER A 74 9.26 2.94 -2.45
CA SER A 74 7.95 3.40 -2.93
C SER A 74 7.95 4.89 -3.31
N GLY A 75 7.22 5.30 -4.33
CA GLY A 75 7.18 6.69 -4.77
C GLY A 75 8.48 7.22 -5.39
N MET A 76 9.51 6.39 -5.58
CA MET A 76 10.77 6.80 -6.24
C MET A 76 10.71 6.68 -7.78
N GLY A 77 9.58 6.27 -8.34
CA GLY A 77 9.40 6.07 -9.78
C GLY A 77 9.88 4.70 -10.29
N SER A 78 9.83 4.51 -11.61
CA SER A 78 10.01 3.21 -12.26
C SER A 78 11.47 2.71 -12.35
N GLY A 79 12.45 3.52 -11.96
CA GLY A 79 13.88 3.18 -12.03
C GLY A 79 14.42 2.46 -10.79
N HIS A 80 13.59 2.26 -9.76
CA HIS A 80 14.00 1.68 -8.48
C HIS A 80 13.55 0.23 -8.34
N PRO A 81 14.29 -0.59 -7.55
CA PRO A 81 13.94 -1.99 -7.36
C PRO A 81 12.56 -2.13 -6.72
N LEU A 82 11.77 -3.03 -7.29
CA LEU A 82 10.43 -3.37 -6.84
C LEU A 82 10.51 -4.56 -5.87
N PRO A 83 9.80 -4.50 -4.73
CA PRO A 83 9.71 -5.66 -3.85
C PRO A 83 8.90 -6.78 -4.52
N PRO A 84 9.15 -8.06 -4.21
CA PRO A 84 8.44 -9.18 -4.84
C PRO A 84 6.92 -9.10 -4.70
N GLU A 85 6.42 -8.51 -3.62
CA GLU A 85 4.99 -8.39 -3.34
C GLU A 85 4.23 -7.57 -4.41
N THR A 86 4.90 -6.67 -5.13
CA THR A 86 4.26 -5.82 -6.16
C THR A 86 3.98 -6.56 -7.47
N GLN A 87 4.51 -7.78 -7.65
CA GLN A 87 4.32 -8.57 -8.87
C GLN A 87 2.97 -9.30 -8.91
N ASN A 88 2.19 -9.22 -7.83
CA ASN A 88 0.85 -9.80 -7.76
C ASN A 88 -0.15 -8.97 -8.59
N MET A 89 -1.18 -9.62 -9.11
CA MET A 89 -2.31 -8.93 -9.74
C MET A 89 -3.12 -8.15 -8.69
N ASN A 90 -3.71 -7.02 -9.12
CA ASN A 90 -4.61 -6.23 -8.29
C ASN A 90 -5.98 -6.08 -8.95
N LEU A 91 -6.98 -6.73 -8.36
CA LEU A 91 -8.38 -6.65 -8.78
C LEU A 91 -8.99 -5.25 -8.57
N GLY A 92 -8.35 -4.40 -7.76
CA GLY A 92 -8.67 -2.97 -7.71
C GLY A 92 -8.52 -2.27 -9.06
N GLY A 93 -7.70 -2.80 -9.96
CA GLY A 93 -7.61 -2.35 -11.35
C GLY A 93 -8.89 -2.57 -12.16
N CYS A 94 -9.83 -3.42 -11.73
CA CYS A 94 -11.15 -3.57 -12.35
C CYS A 94 -12.09 -2.37 -12.11
N LEU A 95 -11.75 -1.48 -11.17
CA LEU A 95 -12.59 -0.32 -10.90
C LEU A 95 -12.58 0.62 -12.11
N PRO A 96 -13.74 1.14 -12.51
CA PRO A 96 -13.87 1.92 -13.72
C PRO A 96 -13.14 3.26 -13.62
N CYS A 97 -13.00 3.92 -14.77
CA CYS A 97 -12.56 5.31 -14.87
C CYS A 97 -11.14 5.59 -14.30
N GLY A 98 -10.29 4.57 -14.21
CA GLY A 98 -8.92 4.74 -13.71
C GLY A 98 -8.84 5.19 -12.25
N ILE A 99 -9.91 5.01 -11.46
CA ILE A 99 -9.99 5.45 -10.05
C ILE A 99 -8.81 4.92 -9.24
N PHE A 100 -8.47 3.64 -9.43
CA PHE A 100 -7.32 3.03 -8.78
C PHE A 100 -6.01 3.77 -9.08
N ALA A 101 -5.78 4.16 -10.33
CA ALA A 101 -4.56 4.85 -10.73
C ALA A 101 -4.50 6.27 -10.13
N PHE A 102 -5.61 7.00 -10.15
CA PHE A 102 -5.70 8.33 -9.52
C PHE A 102 -5.43 8.27 -8.01
N ALA A 103 -6.07 7.33 -7.31
CA ALA A 103 -5.95 7.21 -5.85
C ALA A 103 -4.54 6.75 -5.41
N ASN A 104 -3.74 6.19 -6.31
CA ASN A 104 -2.37 5.78 -6.03
C ASN A 104 -1.31 6.67 -6.73
N GLY A 105 -1.67 7.91 -7.07
CA GLY A 105 -0.72 8.91 -7.57
C GLY A 105 -0.30 8.73 -9.03
N ALA A 106 -0.80 7.72 -9.73
CA ALA A 106 -0.52 7.45 -11.13
C ALA A 106 -1.50 8.19 -12.06
N ALA A 107 -1.63 9.51 -11.87
CA ALA A 107 -2.67 10.32 -12.53
C ALA A 107 -2.65 10.24 -14.07
N MET A 108 -1.45 10.20 -14.68
CA MET A 108 -1.31 10.04 -16.13
C MET A 108 -1.93 8.72 -16.62
N TRP A 109 -1.69 7.61 -15.92
CA TRP A 109 -2.33 6.33 -16.22
C TRP A 109 -3.84 6.37 -15.97
N GLY A 110 -4.29 7.09 -14.94
CA GLY A 110 -5.71 7.35 -14.70
C GLY A 110 -6.38 8.04 -15.89
N ILE A 111 -5.75 9.08 -16.44
CA ILE A 111 -6.24 9.80 -17.63
C ILE A 111 -6.23 8.89 -18.86
N ILE A 112 -5.14 8.15 -19.10
CA ILE A 112 -5.03 7.21 -20.23
C ILE A 112 -6.17 6.19 -20.18
N VAL A 113 -6.41 5.58 -19.02
CA VAL A 113 -7.47 4.58 -18.85
C VAL A 113 -8.85 5.21 -18.98
N LEU A 114 -9.06 6.41 -18.43
CA LEU A 114 -10.31 7.14 -18.56
C LEU A 114 -10.64 7.43 -20.03
N VAL A 115 -9.70 7.98 -20.79
CA VAL A 115 -9.87 8.30 -22.22
C VAL A 115 -10.02 7.02 -23.05
N ALA A 116 -9.15 6.03 -22.83
CA ALA A 116 -9.22 4.75 -23.54
C ALA A 116 -10.55 4.03 -23.29
N SER A 117 -11.12 4.15 -22.09
CA SER A 117 -12.42 3.55 -21.77
C SER A 117 -13.56 4.04 -22.67
N CYS A 118 -13.45 5.24 -23.25
CA CYS A 118 -14.43 5.75 -24.21
C CYS A 118 -14.39 5.04 -25.57
N PHE A 119 -13.24 4.47 -25.95
CA PHE A 119 -13.01 3.92 -27.30
C PHE A 119 -12.89 2.39 -27.32
N VAL A 120 -12.21 1.83 -26.33
CA VAL A 120 -11.93 0.38 -26.23
C VAL A 120 -12.65 -0.26 -25.03
N GLY A 121 -13.56 0.47 -24.40
CA GLY A 121 -14.31 0.03 -23.23
C GLY A 121 -13.38 -0.40 -22.08
N SER A 122 -13.80 -1.43 -21.34
CA SER A 122 -13.10 -1.86 -20.13
C SER A 122 -11.74 -2.53 -20.34
N LEU A 123 -11.27 -2.70 -21.59
CA LEU A 123 -9.99 -3.36 -21.88
C LEU A 123 -8.79 -2.59 -21.32
N ALA A 124 -8.85 -1.25 -21.26
CA ALA A 124 -7.80 -0.43 -20.66
C ALA A 124 -7.57 -0.75 -19.17
N ASN A 125 -8.60 -1.23 -18.47
CA ASN A 125 -8.51 -1.62 -17.06
C ASN A 125 -7.70 -2.92 -16.86
N LEU A 126 -7.53 -3.75 -17.90
CA LEU A 126 -6.71 -4.96 -17.81
C LEU A 126 -5.23 -4.66 -17.56
N VAL A 127 -4.74 -3.53 -18.07
CA VAL A 127 -3.36 -3.07 -17.80
C VAL A 127 -3.20 -2.75 -16.32
N LEU A 128 -4.18 -2.07 -15.71
CA LEU A 128 -4.18 -1.79 -14.27
C LEU A 128 -4.39 -3.06 -13.42
N LEU A 129 -5.08 -4.06 -13.95
CA LEU A 129 -5.24 -5.35 -13.28
C LEU A 129 -3.88 -6.05 -13.07
N ILE A 130 -3.04 -6.02 -14.11
CA ILE A 130 -1.76 -6.73 -14.13
C ILE A 130 -0.67 -5.87 -13.47
N LYS A 131 -0.60 -4.58 -13.82
CA LYS A 131 0.48 -3.67 -13.39
C LYS A 131 0.10 -2.68 -12.30
N GLY A 132 -1.14 -2.72 -11.79
CA GLY A 132 -1.62 -1.74 -10.82
C GLY A 132 -0.78 -1.69 -9.56
N ASN A 133 -0.31 -2.84 -9.07
CA ASN A 133 0.53 -2.91 -7.88
C ASN A 133 1.90 -2.25 -8.08
N GLU A 134 2.55 -2.49 -9.22
CA GLU A 134 3.80 -1.85 -9.60
C GLU A 134 3.62 -0.34 -9.72
N PHE A 135 2.56 0.11 -10.40
CA PHE A 135 2.27 1.54 -10.56
C PHE A 135 1.96 2.21 -9.22
N ALA A 136 1.18 1.56 -8.36
CA ALA A 136 0.90 2.08 -7.03
C ALA A 136 2.19 2.23 -6.21
N TRP A 137 3.07 1.23 -6.27
CA TRP A 137 4.36 1.31 -5.60
C TRP A 137 5.25 2.43 -6.15
N GLN A 138 5.32 2.58 -7.47
CA GLN A 138 6.19 3.58 -8.10
C GLN A 138 5.70 5.03 -7.90
N ASN A 139 4.39 5.25 -7.80
CA ASN A 139 3.80 6.60 -7.80
C ASN A 139 3.34 7.08 -6.43
N ARG A 140 3.10 6.17 -5.47
CA ARG A 140 2.69 6.53 -4.10
C ARG A 140 3.78 6.18 -3.10
N ARG A 141 4.08 7.11 -2.20
CA ARG A 141 4.97 6.86 -1.06
C ARG A 141 4.19 6.19 0.07
N PHE A 142 4.65 5.03 0.51
CA PHE A 142 4.14 4.32 1.69
C PHE A 142 5.15 4.46 2.82
N ASN A 143 4.71 4.46 4.08
CA ASN A 143 5.63 4.54 5.23
C ASN A 143 6.28 3.17 5.51
N SER A 144 5.55 2.09 5.23
CA SER A 144 6.02 0.72 5.42
C SER A 144 5.47 -0.23 4.35
N ARG A 145 6.08 -1.41 4.21
CA ARG A 145 5.52 -2.49 3.37
C ARG A 145 4.17 -2.99 3.89
N GLN A 146 3.96 -2.94 5.21
CA GLN A 146 2.69 -3.32 5.83
C GLN A 146 1.56 -2.39 5.37
N GLU A 147 1.78 -1.07 5.41
CA GLU A 147 0.80 -0.09 4.94
C GLU A 147 0.46 -0.30 3.46
N TYR A 148 1.47 -0.58 2.63
CA TYR A 148 1.26 -0.93 1.23
C TYR A 148 0.37 -2.18 1.09
N ASN A 149 0.71 -3.26 1.79
CA ASN A 149 -0.03 -4.52 1.72
C ASN A 149 -1.48 -4.36 2.20
N GLU A 150 -1.71 -3.64 3.29
CA GLU A 150 -3.06 -3.34 3.78
C GLU A 150 -3.86 -2.52 2.76
N THR A 151 -3.23 -1.51 2.15
CA THR A 151 -3.84 -0.70 1.09
C THR A 151 -4.19 -1.55 -0.13
N MET A 152 -3.27 -2.38 -0.61
CA MET A 152 -3.50 -3.24 -1.77
C MET A 152 -4.54 -4.32 -1.49
N ASN A 153 -4.59 -4.86 -0.27
CA ASN A 153 -5.61 -5.81 0.16
C ASN A 153 -7.00 -5.17 0.17
N ALA A 154 -7.12 -3.92 0.64
CA ALA A 154 -8.37 -3.18 0.58
C ALA A 154 -8.82 -2.97 -0.87
N TRP A 155 -7.92 -2.53 -1.75
CA TRP A 155 -8.23 -2.38 -3.19
C TRP A 155 -8.66 -3.69 -3.84
N ASN A 156 -7.95 -4.79 -3.55
CA ASN A 156 -8.30 -6.11 -4.03
C ASN A 156 -9.67 -6.57 -3.53
N TYR A 157 -10.00 -6.30 -2.27
CA TYR A 157 -11.30 -6.62 -1.70
C TYR A 157 -12.42 -5.85 -2.40
N TRP A 158 -12.31 -4.53 -2.50
CA TRP A 158 -13.31 -3.70 -3.17
C TRP A 158 -13.42 -3.98 -4.67
N GLY A 159 -12.30 -4.25 -5.33
CA GLY A 159 -12.28 -4.68 -6.73
C GLY A 159 -13.06 -5.97 -6.96
N LYS A 160 -12.91 -6.97 -6.07
CA LYS A 160 -13.73 -8.20 -6.10
C LYS A 160 -15.21 -7.92 -5.91
N VAL A 161 -15.57 -7.12 -4.91
CA VAL A 161 -16.96 -6.75 -4.62
C VAL A 161 -17.59 -6.07 -5.84
N TYR A 162 -16.89 -5.10 -6.42
CA TYR A 162 -17.35 -4.40 -7.61
C TYR A 162 -17.49 -5.34 -8.82
N LEU A 163 -16.51 -6.21 -9.07
CA LEU A 163 -16.57 -7.16 -10.19
C LEU A 163 -17.79 -8.07 -10.09
N ILE A 164 -18.02 -8.69 -8.92
CA ILE A 164 -19.19 -9.55 -8.68
C ILE A 164 -20.49 -8.76 -8.89
N PHE A 165 -20.59 -7.56 -8.32
CA PHE A 165 -21.76 -6.71 -8.47
C PHE A 165 -22.03 -6.33 -9.93
N SER A 166 -20.98 -5.96 -10.68
CA SER A 166 -21.09 -5.57 -12.09
C SER A 166 -21.55 -6.71 -12.99
N ILE A 167 -21.10 -7.95 -12.72
CA ILE A 167 -21.55 -9.14 -13.44
C ILE A 167 -23.04 -9.38 -13.20
N ILE A 168 -23.49 -9.32 -11.93
CA ILE A 168 -24.90 -9.50 -11.57
C ILE A 168 -25.77 -8.45 -12.28
N MET A 169 -25.39 -7.17 -12.22
CA MET A 169 -26.14 -6.10 -12.87
C MET A 169 -26.16 -6.23 -14.40
N SER A 170 -25.06 -6.68 -15.01
CA SER A 170 -24.99 -6.90 -16.46
C SER A 170 -25.91 -8.04 -16.92
N VAL A 171 -25.98 -9.14 -16.16
CA VAL A 171 -26.87 -10.26 -16.45
C VAL A 171 -28.35 -9.83 -16.33
N ILE A 172 -28.70 -9.15 -15.24
CA ILE A 172 -30.07 -8.61 -15.06
C ILE A 172 -30.43 -7.66 -16.21
N GLY A 173 -29.54 -6.73 -16.55
CA GLY A 173 -29.75 -5.79 -17.64
C GLY A 173 -29.95 -6.48 -18.99
N ALA A 174 -29.16 -7.51 -19.30
CA ALA A 174 -29.30 -8.28 -20.54
C ALA A 174 -30.66 -9.01 -20.61
N ILE A 175 -31.11 -9.61 -19.51
CA ILE A 175 -32.43 -10.26 -19.43
C ILE A 175 -33.55 -9.26 -19.68
N LEU A 176 -33.50 -8.09 -19.02
CA LEU A 176 -34.51 -7.04 -19.19
C LEU A 176 -34.51 -6.48 -20.62
N TYR A 177 -33.33 -6.28 -21.21
CA TYR A 177 -33.20 -5.80 -22.59
C TYR A 177 -33.84 -6.76 -23.59
N VAL A 178 -33.58 -8.07 -23.46
CA VAL A 178 -34.20 -9.10 -24.31
C VAL A 178 -35.71 -9.13 -24.11
N ALA A 179 -36.20 -9.08 -22.86
CA ALA A 179 -37.63 -9.06 -22.55
C ALA A 179 -38.33 -7.84 -23.18
N LEU A 180 -37.71 -6.66 -23.13
CA LEU A 180 -38.23 -5.45 -23.76
C LEU A 180 -38.31 -5.57 -25.29
N ILE A 181 -37.29 -6.14 -25.94
CA ILE A 181 -37.31 -6.39 -27.38
C ILE A 181 -38.46 -7.34 -27.76
N VAL A 182 -38.61 -8.44 -27.04
CA VAL A 182 -39.68 -9.42 -27.29
C VAL A 182 -41.05 -8.77 -27.11
N PHE A 183 -41.22 -7.96 -26.06
CA PHE A 183 -42.45 -7.21 -25.83
C PHE A 183 -42.75 -6.21 -26.96
N ALA A 184 -41.75 -5.44 -27.41
CA ALA A 184 -41.90 -4.48 -28.49
C ALA A 184 -42.35 -5.15 -29.80
N ILE A 185 -41.70 -6.26 -30.20
CA ILE A 185 -42.08 -7.03 -31.39
C ILE A 185 -43.52 -7.57 -31.29
N SER A 186 -43.92 -8.01 -30.09
CA SER A 186 -45.27 -8.54 -29.84
C SER A 186 -46.37 -7.47 -30.02
N MET A 187 -46.05 -6.21 -29.70
CA MET A 187 -46.97 -5.08 -29.87
C MET A 187 -47.14 -4.69 -31.34
N GLU A 188 -46.06 -4.71 -32.13
CA GLU A 188 -46.11 -4.42 -33.58
C GLU A 188 -46.96 -5.46 -34.34
N GLY A 189 -46.84 -6.74 -33.98
CA GLY A 189 -47.63 -7.81 -34.60
C GLY A 189 -49.13 -7.74 -34.34
N SER A 190 -49.57 -7.03 -33.30
CA SER A 190 -50.99 -6.92 -32.94
C SER A 190 -51.72 -5.78 -33.68
N GLY A 191 -50.99 -4.82 -34.29
CA GLY A 191 -51.58 -3.63 -34.93
C GLY A 191 -51.90 -3.76 -36.43
N GLY A 192 -51.49 -4.86 -37.08
CA GLY A 192 -51.59 -5.02 -38.55
C GLY A 192 -52.88 -5.64 -39.10
N ASN A 193 -53.88 -5.90 -38.26
CA ASN A 193 -55.17 -6.48 -38.67
C ASN A 193 -56.31 -5.46 -38.48
N PHE A 194 -56.34 -4.39 -39.26
CA PHE A 194 -57.49 -3.51 -39.42
C PHE A 194 -57.62 -3.03 -40.87
#